data_AF-A0A5N1KZ61-F1
#
_entry.id   AF-A0A5N1KZ61-F1
#
_cell.length_a   1.000
_cell.length_b   1.000
_cell.length_c   1.000
_cell.angle_alpha   90.00
_cell.angle_beta   90.00
_cell.angle_gamma   90.00
#
_symmetry.space_group_name_H-M   'P 1'
#
loop_
_entity.id
_entity.type
_entity.pdbx_description
1 polymer ?
#
loop_
_entity_poly.entity_id
_entity_poly.type
_entity_poly.pdbx_seq_one_letter_code
_entity_poly.pdbx_strand_id
1 'polypeptide(L)'
;MARRQSRADIASGAIIVSTVLAGLAVWSHLPAEVAIHFSASGTPDNYVSKPAGIVLMPALMLGTLTVLKVAFRYDPPDVPRVAATITVATMAFMSAIQGLVLAWNIGYPIPFDLVLVGSLVWAVVVVGYAVKTEYTH
;
A
#
# COMPACT_ATOMS: atom_id res chain seq x y z
N MET A 1 -0.18 23.86 -7.02
CA MET A 1 -0.14 22.41 -7.30
C MET A 1 1.20 21.76 -6.96
N ALA A 2 2.31 22.17 -7.60
CA ALA A 2 3.62 21.51 -7.51
C ALA A 2 4.16 21.26 -6.08
N ARG A 3 4.02 22.21 -5.14
CA ARG A 3 4.56 22.07 -3.78
C ARG A 3 3.85 21.00 -2.93
N ARG A 4 2.54 20.78 -3.13
CA ARG A 4 1.79 19.75 -2.39
C ARG A 4 2.07 18.36 -2.94
N GLN A 5 2.10 18.23 -4.27
CA GLN A 5 2.51 17.00 -4.96
C GLN A 5 3.93 16.60 -4.53
N SER A 6 4.86 17.56 -4.47
CA SER A 6 6.23 17.31 -4.02
C SER A 6 6.31 16.76 -2.59
N ARG A 7 5.48 17.26 -1.66
CA ARG A 7 5.40 16.71 -0.30
C ARG A 7 4.80 15.30 -0.28
N ALA A 8 3.78 15.05 -1.09
CA ALA A 8 3.18 13.73 -1.23
C ALA A 8 4.17 12.72 -1.83
N ASP A 9 4.97 13.13 -2.81
CA ASP A 9 6.03 12.32 -3.40
C ASP A 9 7.11 11.95 -2.37
N ILE A 10 7.56 12.92 -1.56
CA ILE A 10 8.52 12.67 -0.47
C ILE A 10 7.93 11.71 0.56
N ALA A 11 6.68 11.93 0.98
CA ALA A 11 6.01 11.05 1.93
C ALA A 11 5.84 9.63 1.36
N SER A 12 5.45 9.52 0.09
CA SER A 12 5.31 8.24 -0.62
C SER A 12 6.65 7.52 -0.73
N GLY A 13 7.72 8.23 -1.08
CA GLY A 13 9.07 7.67 -1.11
C GLY A 13 9.52 7.19 0.26
N ALA A 14 9.25 7.96 1.32
CA ALA A 14 9.56 7.55 2.69
C ALA A 14 8.79 6.30 3.10
N ILE A 15 7.50 6.20 2.74
CA ILE A 15 6.68 5.00 2.99
C ILE A 15 7.29 3.79 2.25
N ILE A 16 7.59 3.90 0.95
CA ILE A 16 8.17 2.80 0.16
C ILE A 16 9.51 2.34 0.76
N VAL A 17 10.39 3.28 1.11
CA VAL A 17 11.66 2.95 1.77
C VAL A 17 11.40 2.24 3.11
N SER A 18 10.46 2.72 3.91
CA SER A 18 10.10 2.06 5.17
C SER A 18 9.57 0.64 4.97
N THR A 19 8.82 0.39 3.89
CA THR A 19 8.31 -0.94 3.52
C THR A 19 9.45 -1.91 3.21
N VAL A 20 10.48 -1.46 2.46
CA VAL A 20 11.68 -2.26 2.21
C VAL A 20 12.44 -2.52 3.50
N LEU A 21 12.65 -1.48 4.31
CA LEU A 21 13.37 -1.58 5.59
C LEU A 21 12.67 -2.53 6.56
N ALA A 22 11.33 -2.55 6.59
CA ALA A 22 10.56 -3.49 7.40
C ALA A 22 10.83 -4.94 6.99
N GLY A 23 10.85 -5.23 5.69
CA GLY A 23 11.20 -6.58 5.18
C GLY A 23 12.63 -7.00 5.52
N LEU A 24 13.59 -6.07 5.37
CA LEU A 24 14.99 -6.33 5.74
C LEU A 24 15.16 -6.53 7.25
N ALA A 25 14.44 -5.78 8.08
CA ALA A 25 14.50 -5.88 9.53
C ALA A 25 14.07 -7.27 10.05
N VAL A 26 13.14 -7.94 9.35
CA VAL A 26 12.67 -9.29 9.71
C VAL A 26 13.30 -10.40 8.87
N TRP A 27 14.29 -10.10 8.02
CA TRP A 27 14.88 -11.02 7.04
C TRP A 27 15.32 -12.37 7.64
N SER A 28 15.97 -12.34 8.81
CA SER A 28 16.47 -13.51 9.51
C SER A 28 15.36 -14.42 10.05
N HIS A 29 14.16 -13.89 10.24
CA HIS A 29 13.00 -14.61 10.77
C HIS A 29 12.08 -15.15 9.67
N LEU A 30 12.21 -14.65 8.44
CA LEU A 30 11.38 -15.11 7.33
C LEU A 30 11.76 -16.55 6.91
N PRO A 31 10.77 -17.37 6.50
CA PRO A 31 11.01 -18.66 5.86
C PRO A 31 11.68 -18.51 4.48
N ALA A 32 12.18 -19.61 3.91
CA ALA A 32 12.75 -19.61 2.56
C ALA A 32 11.70 -19.25 1.49
N GLU A 33 10.47 -19.70 1.69
CA GLU A 33 9.30 -19.37 0.88
C GLU A 33 8.32 -18.53 1.70
N VAL A 34 7.96 -17.36 1.16
CA VAL A 34 7.09 -16.38 1.79
C VAL A 34 5.72 -16.45 1.12
N ALA A 35 4.68 -16.65 1.93
CA ALA A 35 3.29 -16.55 1.47
C ALA A 35 2.98 -15.09 1.10
N ILE A 36 2.41 -14.87 -0.09
CA ILE A 36 2.07 -13.53 -0.60
C ILE A 36 0.61 -13.37 -1.03
N HIS A 37 -0.15 -14.47 -1.08
CA HIS A 37 -1.57 -14.45 -1.39
C HIS A 37 -2.32 -15.38 -0.44
N PHE A 38 -3.55 -14.98 -0.11
CA PHE A 38 -4.43 -15.66 0.82
C PHE A 38 -5.82 -15.76 0.19
N SER A 39 -6.38 -16.96 0.23
CA SER A 39 -7.78 -17.20 -0.14
C SER A 39 -8.75 -16.43 0.76
N ALA A 40 -10.03 -16.39 0.38
CA ALA A 40 -11.08 -15.78 1.19
C ALA A 40 -11.26 -16.44 2.57
N SER A 41 -10.78 -17.67 2.77
CA SER A 41 -10.75 -18.34 4.08
C SER A 41 -9.48 -18.07 4.87
N GLY A 42 -8.63 -17.14 4.42
CA GLY A 42 -7.35 -16.78 5.05
C GLY A 42 -6.25 -17.83 4.87
N THR A 43 -6.46 -18.85 4.03
CA THR A 43 -5.45 -19.89 3.77
C THR A 43 -4.46 -19.39 2.72
N PRO A 44 -3.14 -19.46 2.96
CA PRO A 44 -2.15 -19.12 1.95
C PRO A 44 -2.20 -20.11 0.78
N ASP A 45 -2.20 -19.58 -0.45
CA ASP A 45 -2.31 -20.37 -1.68
C ASP A 45 -1.28 -19.98 -2.76
N ASN A 46 -0.44 -18.96 -2.50
CA ASN A 46 0.68 -18.60 -3.35
C ASN A 46 1.91 -18.18 -2.51
N TYR A 47 3.07 -18.63 -2.96
CA TYR A 47 4.36 -18.45 -2.29
C TYR A 47 5.42 -18.00 -3.29
N VAL A 48 6.40 -17.24 -2.80
CA VAL A 48 7.57 -16.82 -3.56
C VAL A 48 8.83 -16.94 -2.73
N SER A 49 9.99 -16.87 -3.38
CA SER A 49 11.27 -16.81 -2.65
C SER A 49 11.32 -15.62 -1.68
N LYS A 50 12.01 -15.77 -0.55
CA LYS A 50 12.22 -14.70 0.44
C LYS A 50 12.63 -13.35 -0.16
N PRO A 51 13.63 -13.24 -1.08
CA PRO A 51 13.94 -11.96 -1.71
C PRO A 51 12.76 -11.37 -2.48
N ALA A 52 12.02 -12.19 -3.23
CA ALA A 52 10.85 -11.75 -3.98
C ALA A 52 9.72 -11.27 -3.03
N GLY A 53 9.49 -11.98 -1.93
CA GLY A 53 8.48 -11.60 -0.92
C GLY A 53 8.71 -10.22 -0.28
N ILE A 54 9.95 -9.71 -0.32
CA ILE A 54 10.30 -8.36 0.16
C ILE A 54 10.27 -7.32 -0.95
N VAL A 55 10.68 -7.67 -2.17
CA VAL A 55 10.85 -6.70 -3.27
C VAL A 55 9.56 -6.47 -4.06
N LEU A 56 8.66 -7.45 -4.15
CA LEU A 56 7.46 -7.36 -4.99
C LEU A 56 6.54 -6.20 -4.61
N MET A 57 6.22 -6.02 -3.32
CA MET A 57 5.34 -4.94 -2.90
C MET A 57 5.97 -3.54 -3.13
N PRO A 58 7.23 -3.27 -2.73
CA PRO A 58 7.90 -2.02 -3.10
C PRO A 58 7.92 -1.73 -4.61
N ALA A 59 8.15 -2.76 -5.45
CA ALA A 59 8.09 -2.61 -6.90
C ALA A 59 6.69 -2.23 -7.38
N LEU A 60 5.65 -2.90 -6.86
CA LEU A 60 4.25 -2.53 -7.11
C LEU A 60 3.93 -1.11 -6.64
N MET A 61 4.42 -0.68 -5.47
CA MET A 61 4.20 0.67 -4.95
C MET A 61 4.82 1.72 -5.87
N LEU A 62 6.04 1.50 -6.38
CA LEU A 62 6.68 2.39 -7.36
C LEU A 62 5.90 2.46 -8.68
N GLY A 63 5.41 1.31 -9.16
CA GLY A 63 4.54 1.24 -10.33
C GLY A 63 3.25 2.03 -10.13
N THR A 64 2.54 1.79 -9.03
CA THR A 64 1.30 2.49 -8.66
C THR A 64 1.52 3.98 -8.48
N LEU A 65 2.59 4.40 -7.79
CA LEU A 65 2.94 5.82 -7.64
C LEU A 65 3.15 6.48 -9.00
N THR A 66 3.81 5.78 -9.93
CA THR A 66 4.02 6.27 -11.31
C THR A 66 2.68 6.41 -12.04
N VAL A 67 1.81 5.39 -11.97
CA VAL A 67 0.48 5.42 -12.58
C VAL A 67 -0.35 6.58 -12.03
N LEU A 68 -0.41 6.76 -10.71
CA LEU A 68 -1.15 7.87 -10.08
C LEU A 68 -0.60 9.24 -10.49
N LYS A 69 0.72 9.40 -10.54
CA LYS A 69 1.35 10.66 -10.98
C LYS A 69 1.03 10.98 -12.44
N VAL A 70 1.01 9.96 -13.30
CA VAL A 70 0.64 10.12 -14.70
C VAL A 70 -0.84 10.45 -14.82
N ALA A 71 -1.72 9.72 -14.12
CA ALA A 71 -3.16 9.95 -14.13
C ALA A 71 -3.50 11.40 -13.71
N PHE A 72 -3.03 11.85 -12.54
CA PHE A 72 -3.28 13.20 -12.04
C PHE A 72 -2.57 14.32 -12.82
N ARG A 73 -1.64 13.98 -13.72
CA ARG A 73 -1.07 14.94 -14.67
C ARG A 73 -2.00 15.20 -15.85
N TYR A 74 -2.67 14.16 -16.34
CA TYR A 74 -3.57 14.24 -17.48
C TYR A 74 -5.00 14.64 -17.09
N ASP A 75 -5.46 14.16 -15.95
CA ASP A 75 -6.79 14.43 -15.41
C ASP A 75 -6.66 14.84 -13.92
N PRO A 76 -6.26 16.09 -13.66
CA PRO A 76 -6.10 16.59 -12.31
C PRO A 76 -7.46 16.84 -11.63
N PRO A 77 -7.61 16.55 -10.34
CA PRO A 77 -8.81 16.94 -9.59
C PRO A 77 -8.94 18.46 -9.45
N ASP A 78 -10.18 18.95 -9.29
CA ASP A 78 -10.46 20.37 -9.07
C ASP A 78 -9.86 20.85 -7.74
N VAL A 79 -9.84 19.98 -6.73
CA VAL A 79 -9.15 20.24 -5.45
C VAL A 79 -7.80 19.52 -5.41
N PRO A 80 -6.65 20.25 -5.57
CA PRO A 80 -5.33 19.63 -5.67
C PRO A 80 -4.87 18.78 -4.46
N ARG A 81 -5.55 18.93 -3.31
CA ARG A 81 -5.27 18.11 -2.13
C ARG A 81 -5.73 16.66 -2.32
N VAL A 82 -6.77 16.42 -3.12
CA VAL A 82 -7.33 15.08 -3.33
C VAL A 82 -6.30 14.16 -3.97
N ALA A 83 -5.61 14.59 -5.02
CA ALA A 83 -4.52 13.83 -5.64
C ALA A 83 -3.41 13.46 -4.63
N ALA A 84 -2.98 14.43 -3.82
CA ALA A 84 -1.95 14.21 -2.80
C ALA A 84 -2.40 13.23 -1.71
N THR A 85 -3.65 13.37 -1.22
CA THR A 85 -4.22 12.48 -0.19
C THR A 85 -4.38 11.06 -0.73
N ILE A 86 -4.97 10.89 -1.92
CA ILE A 86 -5.13 9.57 -2.55
C ILE A 86 -3.78 8.89 -2.71
N THR A 87 -2.77 9.61 -3.21
CA THR A 87 -1.43 9.06 -3.43
C THR A 87 -0.82 8.53 -2.12
N VAL A 88 -0.77 9.36 -1.07
CA VAL A 88 -0.19 8.95 0.23
C VAL A 88 -1.02 7.85 0.88
N ALA A 89 -2.35 7.93 0.79
CA ALA A 89 -3.26 6.91 1.31
C ALA A 89 -2.99 5.54 0.64
N THR A 90 -2.92 5.50 -0.69
CA THR A 90 -2.62 4.26 -1.43
C THR A 90 -1.26 3.67 -1.01
N MET A 91 -0.21 4.49 -0.87
CA MET A 91 1.10 4.00 -0.41
C MET A 91 1.05 3.47 1.03
N ALA A 92 0.36 4.18 1.93
CA ALA A 92 0.21 3.75 3.32
C ALA A 92 -0.54 2.41 3.40
N PHE A 93 -1.59 2.23 2.61
CA PHE A 93 -2.35 0.98 2.53
C PHE A 93 -1.48 -0.18 2.04
N MET A 94 -0.76 -0.01 0.93
CA MET A 94 0.13 -1.05 0.40
C MET A 94 1.24 -1.43 1.40
N SER A 95 1.81 -0.43 2.11
CA SER A 95 2.78 -0.68 3.17
C SER A 95 2.16 -1.44 4.35
N ALA A 96 0.92 -1.13 4.73
CA ALA A 96 0.22 -1.84 5.80
C ALA A 96 -0.04 -3.30 5.41
N ILE A 97 -0.45 -3.56 4.16
CA ILE A 97 -0.60 -4.93 3.64
C ILE A 97 0.73 -5.69 3.68
N GLN A 98 1.85 -5.07 3.25
CA GLN A 98 3.16 -5.72 3.39
C GLN A 98 3.51 -6.03 4.84
N GLY A 99 3.21 -5.11 5.76
CA GLY A 99 3.43 -5.34 7.19
C GLY A 99 2.67 -6.57 7.71
N LEU A 100 1.42 -6.74 7.30
CA LEU A 100 0.59 -7.90 7.67
C LEU A 100 1.13 -9.19 7.04
N VAL A 101 1.56 -9.16 5.77
CA VAL A 101 2.20 -10.29 5.10
C VAL A 101 3.47 -10.72 5.84
N LEU A 102 4.34 -9.76 6.19
CA LEU A 102 5.57 -10.03 6.93
C LEU A 102 5.26 -10.59 8.32
N ALA A 103 4.31 -9.98 9.04
CA ALA A 103 3.89 -10.44 10.36
C ALA A 103 3.38 -11.89 10.33
N TRP A 104 2.57 -12.24 9.33
CA TRP A 104 2.09 -13.60 9.20
C TRP A 104 3.23 -14.59 8.94
N ASN A 105 4.14 -14.26 8.02
CA ASN A 105 5.26 -15.12 7.65
C ASN A 105 6.28 -15.35 8.79
N ILE A 106 6.31 -14.48 9.81
CA ILE A 106 7.12 -14.68 11.03
C ILE A 106 6.32 -15.29 12.19
N GLY A 107 5.08 -15.72 11.94
CA GLY A 107 4.28 -16.54 12.88
C GLY A 107 3.18 -15.80 13.65
N TYR A 108 2.88 -14.52 13.36
CA TYR A 108 1.78 -13.82 14.03
C TYR A 108 0.43 -14.22 13.45
N PRO A 109 -0.58 -14.60 14.26
CA PRO A 109 -1.89 -14.93 13.74
C PRO A 109 -2.59 -13.69 13.18
N ILE A 110 -2.70 -13.61 11.84
CA ILE A 110 -3.38 -12.49 11.17
C ILE A 110 -4.82 -12.90 10.83
N PRO A 111 -5.84 -12.19 11.35
CA PRO A 111 -7.23 -12.44 10.99
C PRO A 111 -7.54 -11.84 9.61
N PHE A 112 -7.29 -12.60 8.53
CA PHE A 112 -7.44 -12.11 7.16
C PHE A 112 -8.87 -11.66 6.80
N ASP A 113 -9.90 -12.17 7.48
CA ASP A 113 -11.28 -11.66 7.35
C ASP A 113 -11.39 -10.19 7.77
N LEU A 114 -10.74 -9.83 8.89
CA LEU A 114 -10.70 -8.44 9.35
C LEU A 114 -9.82 -7.57 8.45
N VAL A 115 -8.77 -8.14 7.86
CA VAL A 115 -7.95 -7.45 6.85
C VAL A 115 -8.80 -7.13 5.62
N LEU A 116 -9.63 -8.07 5.15
CA LEU A 116 -10.56 -7.86 4.04
C LEU A 116 -11.56 -6.74 4.37
N VAL A 117 -12.24 -6.83 5.52
CA VAL A 117 -13.18 -5.79 5.96
C VAL A 117 -12.49 -4.43 6.09
N GLY A 118 -11.32 -4.40 6.72
CA GLY A 118 -10.53 -3.19 6.87
C GLY A 118 -10.12 -2.58 5.52
N SER A 119 -9.80 -3.41 4.54
CA SER A 119 -9.47 -2.98 3.17
C SER A 119 -10.68 -2.37 2.45
N LEU A 120 -11.87 -2.95 2.62
CA LEU A 120 -13.12 -2.40 2.07
C LEU A 120 -13.48 -1.07 2.73
N VAL A 121 -13.38 -0.98 4.07
CA VAL A 121 -13.60 0.26 4.81
C VAL A 121 -12.61 1.33 4.37
N TRP A 122 -11.33 0.98 4.22
CA TRP A 122 -10.30 1.89 3.72
C TRP A 122 -10.66 2.44 2.34
N ALA A 123 -11.07 1.58 1.41
CA ALA A 123 -11.49 1.98 0.07
C ALA A 123 -12.68 2.96 0.12
N VAL A 124 -13.72 2.65 0.90
CA VAL A 124 -14.89 3.52 1.08
C VAL A 124 -14.49 4.88 1.67
N VAL A 125 -13.57 4.89 2.65
CA VAL A 125 -13.09 6.14 3.28
C VAL A 125 -12.32 7.01 2.28
N VAL A 126 -11.40 6.43 1.50
CA VAL A 126 -10.60 7.18 0.53
C VAL A 126 -11.48 7.72 -0.60
N VAL A 127 -12.38 6.90 -1.14
CA VAL A 127 -13.32 7.32 -2.19
C VAL A 127 -14.29 8.37 -1.65
N GLY A 128 -14.88 8.13 -0.48
CA GLY A 128 -15.80 9.07 0.17
C GLY A 128 -15.13 10.40 0.49
N TYR A 129 -13.87 10.39 0.93
CA TYR A 129 -13.06 11.60 1.08
C TYR A 129 -12.90 12.34 -0.24
N ALA A 130 -12.52 11.64 -1.31
CA ALA A 130 -12.31 12.26 -2.62
C ALA A 130 -13.61 12.89 -3.15
N VAL A 131 -14.70 12.13 -3.20
CA VAL A 131 -16.02 12.61 -3.66
C VAL A 131 -16.50 13.79 -2.82
N LYS A 132 -16.49 13.67 -1.50
CA LYS A 132 -16.91 14.79 -0.64
C LYS A 132 -16.05 16.02 -0.91
N THR A 133 -14.74 15.86 -1.02
CA THR A 133 -13.83 17.00 -1.19
C THR A 133 -13.97 17.66 -2.57
N GLU A 134 -14.28 16.91 -3.63
CA GLU A 134 -14.46 17.50 -4.96
C GLU A 134 -15.83 18.18 -5.11
N TYR A 135 -16.91 17.63 -4.55
CA TYR A 135 -18.28 18.07 -4.84
C TYR A 135 -18.93 18.96 -3.77
N THR A 136 -18.32 19.10 -2.59
CA THR A 136 -18.85 19.96 -1.51
C THR A 136 -17.96 21.16 -1.20
N HIS A 137 -17.01 21.48 -2.08
CA HIS A 137 -16.14 22.63 -1.98
C HIS A 137 -16.48 23.70 -3.03
#